data_AF-A7ST38-F1
#
_entry.id   AF-A7ST38-F1
#
_cell.length_a   1.000
_cell.length_b   1.000
_cell.length_c   1.000
_cell.angle_alpha   90.00
_cell.angle_beta   90.00
_cell.angle_gamma   90.00
#
_symmetry.space_group_name_H-M   'P 1'
#
loop_
_entity.id
_entity.type
_entity.pdbx_description
1 polymer ?
#
loop_
_entity_poly.entity_id
_entity_poly.type
_entity_poly.pdbx_seq_one_letter_code
_entity_poly.pdbx_strand_id
1 'polypeptide(L)'
;MEIPEISQCYLFEAPWDAAFVSDDIDDVVYTWEETFNSTLDLHCPWRHKRVKLTTQKPWITKAVIKQLHTRDHLLKVARRSDDANDWIKRVKLTTQKPWITKAVIKQLHTRDHLLKVARRSDDANDWINYRVARNKAVEVLRSAKREYYTNSFEENKNNPSAIWKSKTLNGSNKKCREINKLKIDDHDMLDKTEIAI
;
A
#
# COMPACT_ATOMS: atom_id res chain seq x y z
N MET A 1 17.44 -28.94 2.37
CA MET A 1 16.10 -28.43 2.05
C MET A 1 15.14 -29.48 2.56
N GLU A 2 14.56 -29.30 3.74
CA GLU A 2 13.61 -30.28 4.29
C GLU A 2 12.28 -30.11 3.56
N ILE A 3 11.88 -31.16 2.86
CA ILE A 3 10.56 -31.27 2.23
C ILE A 3 9.56 -31.42 3.38
N PRO A 4 8.50 -30.58 3.47
CA PRO A 4 7.46 -30.72 4.50
C PRO A 4 6.90 -32.15 4.54
N GLU A 5 6.62 -32.71 5.71
CA GLU A 5 6.05 -34.07 5.89
C GLU A 5 4.82 -34.32 4.99
N ILE A 6 4.01 -33.29 4.76
CA ILE A 6 2.81 -33.35 3.90
C ILE A 6 3.17 -33.66 2.43
N SER A 7 4.30 -33.14 1.94
CA SER A 7 4.79 -33.39 0.58
C SER A 7 5.45 -34.75 0.39
N GLN A 8 5.82 -35.43 1.48
CA GLN A 8 6.33 -36.80 1.39
C GLN A 8 5.21 -37.79 1.05
N CYS A 9 4.02 -37.66 1.63
CA CYS A 9 2.89 -38.57 1.38
C CYS A 9 2.43 -38.59 -0.09
N TYR A 10 2.43 -37.44 -0.79
CA TYR A 10 1.92 -37.36 -2.16
C TYR A 10 2.85 -37.97 -3.21
N LEU A 11 4.17 -37.97 -2.96
CA LEU A 11 5.12 -38.64 -3.84
C LEU A 11 5.03 -40.16 -3.71
N PHE A 12 4.56 -40.69 -2.58
CA PHE A 12 4.32 -42.12 -2.41
C PHE A 12 3.05 -42.62 -3.10
N GLU A 13 2.07 -41.75 -3.37
CA GLU A 13 0.82 -42.09 -4.06
C GLU A 13 0.86 -41.82 -5.57
N ALA A 14 1.94 -41.22 -6.09
CA ALA A 14 2.07 -40.91 -7.50
C ALA A 14 2.22 -42.20 -8.35
N PRO A 15 1.63 -42.25 -9.57
CA PRO A 15 1.59 -43.46 -10.39
C PRO A 15 2.91 -43.69 -11.13
N TRP A 16 4.00 -43.94 -10.40
CA TRP A 16 5.34 -44.15 -10.96
C TRP A 16 5.43 -45.34 -11.91
N ASP A 17 4.56 -46.34 -11.72
CA ASP A 17 4.50 -47.53 -12.56
C ASP A 17 4.23 -47.19 -14.03
N ALA A 18 3.58 -46.04 -14.31
CA ALA A 18 3.34 -45.57 -15.67
C ALA A 18 4.65 -45.27 -16.44
N ALA A 19 5.72 -44.89 -15.75
CA ALA A 19 7.02 -44.62 -16.37
C ALA A 19 7.71 -45.91 -16.84
N PHE A 20 7.34 -47.09 -16.32
CA PHE A 20 7.94 -48.38 -16.68
C PHE A 20 7.12 -49.17 -17.71
N VAL A 21 6.14 -48.53 -18.35
CA VAL A 21 5.34 -49.13 -19.42
C VAL A 21 6.09 -49.13 -20.77
N SER A 22 7.08 -48.23 -20.94
CA SER A 22 7.91 -48.16 -22.14
C SER A 22 9.22 -48.93 -21.97
N ASP A 23 9.63 -49.64 -23.03
CA ASP A 23 10.94 -50.30 -23.10
C ASP A 23 12.07 -49.33 -23.51
N ASP A 24 11.72 -48.11 -23.93
CA ASP A 24 12.67 -47.04 -24.28
C ASP A 24 13.00 -46.18 -23.06
N ILE A 25 14.29 -45.92 -22.85
CA ILE A 25 14.81 -45.22 -21.67
C ILE A 25 14.49 -43.72 -21.71
N ASP A 26 14.43 -43.13 -22.91
CA ASP A 26 14.08 -41.72 -23.07
C ASP A 26 12.61 -41.49 -22.68
N ASP A 27 11.72 -42.40 -23.05
CA ASP A 27 10.31 -42.39 -22.66
C ASP A 27 10.13 -42.60 -21.14
N VAL A 28 10.89 -43.51 -20.52
CA VAL A 28 10.88 -43.73 -19.06
C VAL A 28 11.26 -42.43 -18.33
N VAL A 29 12.34 -41.77 -18.76
CA VAL A 29 12.84 -40.54 -18.14
C VAL A 29 11.85 -39.40 -18.32
N TYR A 30 11.29 -39.24 -19.53
CA TYR A 30 10.27 -38.23 -19.82
C TYR A 30 9.04 -38.41 -18.92
N THR A 31 8.51 -39.63 -18.84
CA THR A 31 7.30 -39.94 -18.07
C THR A 31 7.52 -39.77 -16.58
N TRP A 32 8.72 -40.11 -16.08
CA TRP A 32 9.11 -39.86 -14.69
C TRP A 32 9.18 -38.35 -14.38
N GLU A 33 9.84 -37.57 -15.24
CA GLU A 33 9.99 -36.12 -15.06
C GLU A 33 8.65 -35.40 -15.11
N GLU A 34 7.77 -35.79 -16.04
CA GLU A 34 6.41 -35.27 -16.15
C GLU A 34 5.59 -35.58 -14.90
N THR A 35 5.63 -36.83 -14.41
CA THR A 35 4.91 -37.25 -13.21
C THR A 35 5.40 -36.48 -11.98
N PHE A 36 6.73 -36.39 -11.80
CA PHE A 36 7.34 -35.68 -10.68
C PHE A 36 6.99 -34.20 -10.67
N ASN A 37 7.19 -33.50 -11.79
CA ASN A 37 6.92 -32.06 -11.88
C ASN A 37 5.43 -31.77 -11.75
N SER A 38 4.54 -32.60 -12.32
CA SER A 38 3.10 -32.44 -12.18
C SER A 38 2.63 -32.60 -10.73
N THR A 39 3.15 -33.61 -10.00
CA THR A 39 2.86 -33.78 -8.57
C THR A 39 3.37 -32.60 -7.75
N LEU A 40 4.56 -32.09 -8.06
CA LEU A 40 5.10 -30.90 -7.39
C LEU A 40 4.26 -29.65 -7.68
N ASP A 41 3.90 -29.36 -8.93
CA ASP A 41 3.11 -28.17 -9.27
C ASP A 41 1.70 -28.22 -8.67
N LEU A 42 1.10 -29.42 -8.57
CA LEU A 42 -0.22 -29.61 -7.97
C LEU A 42 -0.21 -29.40 -6.45
N HIS A 43 0.80 -29.93 -5.76
CA HIS A 43 0.83 -29.96 -4.28
C HIS A 43 1.75 -28.91 -3.65
N CYS A 44 2.69 -28.34 -4.41
CA CYS A 44 3.63 -27.32 -3.98
C CYS A 44 3.38 -25.99 -4.72
N PRO A 45 2.36 -25.21 -4.32
CA PRO A 45 2.06 -23.95 -4.98
C PRO A 45 3.26 -23.00 -4.90
N TRP A 46 3.63 -22.41 -6.04
CA TRP A 46 4.71 -21.44 -6.15
C TRP A 46 4.55 -20.29 -5.14
N ARG A 47 5.47 -20.20 -4.18
CA ARG A 47 5.48 -19.13 -3.17
C ARG A 47 6.42 -18.01 -3.58
N HIS A 48 5.84 -16.86 -3.91
CA HIS A 48 6.60 -15.63 -4.11
C HIS A 48 7.19 -15.14 -2.78
N LYS A 49 8.49 -15.37 -2.56
CA LYS A 49 9.19 -14.86 -1.39
C LYS A 49 9.77 -13.49 -1.69
N ARG A 50 9.41 -12.49 -0.89
CA ARG A 50 10.02 -11.15 -0.98
C ARG A 50 11.49 -11.25 -0.59
N VAL A 51 12.39 -11.04 -1.54
CA VAL A 51 13.83 -10.87 -1.29
C VAL A 51 14.07 -9.46 -0.77
N LYS A 52 14.83 -9.32 0.32
CA LYS A 52 15.25 -8.01 0.81
C LYS A 52 16.26 -7.42 -0.18
N LEU A 53 16.08 -6.17 -0.59
CA LEU A 53 17.09 -5.42 -1.34
C LEU A 53 18.40 -5.38 -0.54
N THR A 54 19.50 -5.75 -1.19
CA THR A 54 20.85 -5.73 -0.59
C THR A 54 21.26 -4.30 -0.21
N THR A 55 20.85 -3.32 -1.02
CA THR A 55 21.12 -1.89 -0.80
C THR A 55 19.81 -1.12 -0.72
N GLN A 56 19.62 -0.37 0.37
CA GLN A 56 18.46 0.51 0.51
C GLN A 56 18.58 1.73 -0.41
N LYS A 57 17.44 2.28 -0.84
CA LYS A 57 17.44 3.47 -1.69
C LYS A 57 18.13 4.64 -0.96
N PRO A 58 18.87 5.53 -1.65
CA PRO A 58 19.69 6.58 -1.01
C PRO A 58 18.92 7.50 -0.05
N TRP A 59 17.62 7.70 -0.29
CA TRP A 59 16.75 8.53 0.55
C TRP A 59 16.17 7.80 1.78
N ILE A 60 16.36 6.48 1.92
CA ILE A 60 15.96 5.71 3.10
C ILE A 60 17.14 5.72 4.10
N THR A 61 17.28 6.85 4.78
CA THR A 61 18.34 7.03 5.77
C THR A 61 18.07 6.23 7.05
N LYS A 62 19.10 6.02 7.88
CA LYS A 62 18.97 5.37 9.20
C LYS A 62 17.92 6.07 10.08
N ALA A 63 17.80 7.40 9.98
CA ALA A 63 16.79 8.17 10.70
C ALA A 63 15.36 7.79 10.27
N VAL A 64 15.13 7.62 8.97
CA VAL A 64 13.84 7.17 8.43
C VAL A 64 13.51 5.76 8.93
N ILE A 65 14.48 4.85 8.90
CA ILE A 65 14.31 3.47 9.40
C ILE A 65 13.96 3.47 10.90
N LYS A 66 14.66 4.27 11.70
CA LYS A 66 14.40 4.40 13.14
C LYS A 66 12.96 4.87 13.40
N GLN A 67 12.49 5.87 12.65
CA GLN A 67 11.11 6.35 12.76
C GLN A 67 10.08 5.30 12.35
N LEU A 68 10.35 4.51 11.30
CA LEU A 68 9.49 3.38 10.90
C LEU A 68 9.40 2.32 12.00
N HIS A 69 10.52 1.95 12.62
CA HIS A 69 10.54 1.00 13.73
C HIS A 69 9.77 1.53 14.95
N THR A 70 9.96 2.81 15.32
CA THR A 70 9.21 3.44 16.41
C THR A 70 7.71 3.42 16.12
N ARG A 71 7.29 3.77 14.90
CA ARG A 71 5.89 3.71 14.47
C ARG A 71 5.30 2.30 14.62
N ASP A 72 6.03 1.28 14.18
CA ASP A 72 5.55 -0.12 14.19
C ASP A 72 5.53 -0.69 15.61
N HIS A 73 6.49 -0.30 16.45
CA HIS A 73 6.50 -0.62 17.87
C HIS A 73 5.27 -0.04 18.58
N LEU A 74 4.99 1.25 18.39
CA LEU A 74 3.81 1.90 18.97
C LEU A 74 2.50 1.26 18.49
N LEU A 75 2.44 0.84 17.22
CA LEU A 75 1.28 0.09 16.70
C LEU A 75 1.12 -1.28 17.39
N LYS A 76 2.21 -1.98 17.66
CA LYS A 76 2.19 -3.27 18.36
C LYS A 76 1.73 -3.10 19.82
N VAL A 77 2.16 -2.03 20.49
CA VAL A 77 1.74 -1.69 21.86
C VAL A 77 0.23 -1.38 21.88
N ALA A 78 -0.23 -0.44 21.05
CA ALA A 78 -1.64 -0.04 21.04
C ALA A 78 -2.60 -1.20 20.72
N ARG A 79 -2.20 -2.14 19.85
CA ARG A 79 -3.00 -3.34 19.56
C ARG A 79 -3.07 -4.33 20.73
N ARG A 80 -2.07 -4.34 21.60
CA ARG A 80 -2.01 -5.24 22.77
C ARG A 80 -2.75 -4.66 23.96
N SER A 81 -2.58 -3.36 24.22
CA SER A 81 -3.25 -2.68 25.34
C SER A 81 -4.69 -2.31 25.02
N ASP A 82 -5.02 -2.06 23.75
CA ASP A 82 -6.29 -1.49 23.27
C ASP A 82 -6.67 -0.17 23.98
N ASP A 83 -5.69 0.52 24.58
CA ASP A 83 -5.90 1.76 25.30
C ASP A 83 -5.87 2.99 24.38
N ALA A 84 -6.81 3.91 24.60
CA ALA A 84 -6.96 5.12 23.81
C ALA A 84 -5.69 6.00 23.84
N ASN A 85 -4.94 6.03 24.96
CA ASN A 85 -3.73 6.85 25.06
C ASN A 85 -2.57 6.29 24.22
N ASP A 86 -2.46 4.96 24.12
CA ASP A 86 -1.44 4.34 23.27
C ASP A 86 -1.72 4.54 21.77
N TRP A 87 -2.99 4.64 21.40
CA TRP A 87 -3.39 5.06 20.06
C TRP A 87 -3.03 6.52 19.75
N ILE A 88 -3.08 7.42 20.75
CA ILE A 88 -2.71 8.85 20.59
C ILE A 88 -1.20 9.02 20.37
N LYS A 89 -0.36 8.16 20.96
CA LYS A 89 1.10 8.20 20.79
C LYS A 89 1.57 7.90 19.36
N ARG A 90 0.78 7.22 18.52
CA ARG A 90 1.04 7.19 17.07
C ARG A 90 0.76 8.58 16.51
N VAL A 91 1.78 9.24 15.94
CA VAL A 91 1.68 10.52 15.22
C VAL A 91 0.35 10.60 14.46
N LYS A 92 -0.63 11.26 15.08
CA LYS A 92 -1.85 11.66 14.39
C LYS A 92 -1.42 12.72 13.38
N LEU A 93 -2.00 12.69 12.18
CA LEU A 93 -2.19 13.95 11.48
C LEU A 93 -3.00 14.81 12.47
N THR A 94 -2.33 15.77 13.12
CA THR A 94 -2.92 16.59 14.20
C THR A 94 -4.17 17.31 13.71
N THR A 95 -4.22 17.56 12.39
CA THR A 95 -5.37 18.10 11.69
C THR A 95 -5.87 17.04 10.70
N GLN A 96 -7.08 16.51 10.93
CA GLN A 96 -7.77 15.72 9.92
C GLN A 96 -8.03 16.59 8.68
N LYS A 97 -8.03 15.96 7.51
CA LYS A 97 -8.39 16.68 6.27
C LYS A 97 -9.79 17.27 6.43
N PRO A 98 -10.04 18.51 6.01
CA PRO A 98 -11.28 19.22 6.29
C PRO A 98 -12.53 18.53 5.70
N TRP A 99 -12.38 17.76 4.63
CA TRP A 99 -13.46 16.95 4.05
C TRP A 99 -13.72 15.60 4.76
N ILE A 100 -12.97 15.25 5.81
CA ILE A 100 -13.23 14.06 6.64
C ILE A 100 -14.23 14.44 7.73
N THR A 101 -15.50 14.54 7.31
CA THR A 101 -16.60 14.89 8.20
C THR A 101 -17.00 13.70 9.10
N LYS A 102 -17.78 13.97 10.16
CA LYS A 102 -18.33 12.91 11.02
C LYS A 102 -19.15 11.88 10.22
N ALA A 103 -19.86 12.33 9.19
CA ALA A 103 -20.62 11.45 8.30
C ALA A 103 -19.71 10.50 7.51
N VAL A 104 -18.60 11.00 6.96
CA VAL A 104 -17.58 10.17 6.30
C VAL A 104 -17.01 9.13 7.26
N ILE A 105 -16.64 9.56 8.48
CA ILE A 105 -16.10 8.66 9.51
C ILE A 105 -17.10 7.56 9.86
N LYS A 106 -18.38 7.90 10.05
CA LYS A 106 -19.44 6.93 10.35
C LYS A 106 -19.52 5.85 9.26
N GLN A 107 -19.51 6.24 7.98
CA GLN A 107 -19.55 5.28 6.88
C GLN A 107 -18.29 4.41 6.79
N LEU A 108 -17.12 4.97 7.07
CA LEU A 108 -15.87 4.21 7.14
C LEU A 108 -15.89 3.17 8.27
N HIS A 109 -16.43 3.53 9.45
CA HIS A 109 -16.59 2.59 10.56
C HIS A 109 -17.57 1.46 10.22
N THR A 110 -18.72 1.77 9.61
CA THR A 110 -19.67 0.75 9.16
C THR A 110 -19.02 -0.21 8.16
N ARG A 111 -18.28 0.31 7.18
CA ARG A 111 -17.52 -0.51 6.22
C ARG A 111 -16.53 -1.44 6.94
N ASP A 112 -15.75 -0.90 7.87
CA ASP A 112 -14.71 -1.68 8.57
C ASP A 112 -15.30 -2.73 9.50
N HIS A 113 -16.44 -2.43 10.11
CA HIS A 113 -17.22 -3.41 10.86
C HIS A 113 -17.68 -4.57 9.96
N LEU A 114 -18.34 -4.26 8.83
CA LEU A 114 -18.82 -5.28 7.90
C LEU A 114 -17.68 -6.09 7.26
N LEU A 115 -16.52 -5.48 7.03
CA LEU A 115 -15.33 -6.21 6.59
C LEU A 115 -14.85 -7.22 7.65
N LYS A 116 -14.91 -6.86 8.94
CA LYS A 116 -14.57 -7.78 10.03
C LYS A 116 -15.57 -8.93 10.11
N VAL A 117 -16.86 -8.65 9.92
CA VAL A 117 -17.92 -9.67 9.91
C VAL A 117 -17.70 -10.64 8.75
N ALA A 118 -17.61 -10.15 7.51
CA ALA A 118 -17.41 -10.98 6.31
C ALA A 118 -16.16 -11.87 6.39
N ARG A 119 -15.06 -11.37 6.98
CA ARG A 119 -13.84 -12.17 7.19
C ARG A 119 -13.97 -13.27 8.24
N ARG A 120 -14.92 -13.14 9.16
CA ARG A 120 -15.14 -14.11 10.24
C ARG A 120 -16.14 -15.19 9.84
N SER A 121 -17.22 -14.80 9.16
CA SER A 121 -18.26 -15.72 8.69
C SER A 121 -17.88 -16.41 7.38
N ASP A 122 -17.08 -15.73 6.53
CA ASP A 122 -16.80 -16.10 5.15
C ASP A 122 -18.05 -16.35 4.28
N ASP A 123 -19.17 -15.74 4.68
CA ASP A 123 -20.45 -15.90 4.00
C ASP A 123 -20.60 -14.92 2.83
N ALA A 124 -21.22 -15.40 1.74
CA ALA A 124 -21.39 -14.63 0.52
C ALA A 124 -22.25 -13.37 0.73
N ASN A 125 -23.27 -13.44 1.59
CA ASN A 125 -24.16 -12.31 1.87
C ASN A 125 -23.42 -11.22 2.67
N ASP A 126 -22.59 -11.60 3.62
CA ASP A 126 -21.75 -10.64 4.37
C ASP A 126 -20.75 -9.93 3.45
N TRP A 127 -20.20 -10.64 2.46
CA TRP A 127 -19.38 -10.04 1.42
C TRP A 127 -20.16 -9.08 0.50
N ILE A 128 -21.45 -9.34 0.22
CA ILE A 128 -22.34 -8.41 -0.49
C ILE A 128 -22.58 -7.14 0.36
N ASN A 129 -22.92 -7.31 1.63
CA ASN A 129 -23.15 -6.21 2.57
C ASN A 129 -21.90 -5.30 2.70
N TYR A 130 -20.72 -5.90 2.82
CA TYR A 130 -19.46 -5.16 2.79
C TYR A 130 -19.27 -4.37 1.49
N ARG A 131 -19.55 -4.97 0.32
CA ARG A 131 -19.41 -4.29 -0.98
C ARG A 131 -20.30 -3.06 -1.07
N VAL A 132 -21.56 -3.16 -0.64
CA VAL A 132 -22.51 -2.04 -0.58
C VAL A 132 -21.98 -0.93 0.34
N ALA A 133 -21.59 -1.27 1.57
CA ALA A 133 -21.08 -0.31 2.53
C ALA A 133 -19.76 0.35 2.08
N ARG A 134 -18.86 -0.42 1.44
CA ARG A 134 -17.63 0.09 0.84
C ARG A 134 -17.93 1.14 -0.23
N ASN A 135 -18.84 0.83 -1.15
CA ASN A 135 -19.20 1.74 -2.22
C ASN A 135 -19.86 3.02 -1.64
N LYS A 136 -20.74 2.87 -0.64
CA LYS A 136 -21.36 4.00 0.04
C LYS A 136 -20.34 4.90 0.75
N ALA A 137 -19.38 4.31 1.48
CA ALA A 137 -18.32 5.06 2.13
C ALA A 137 -17.44 5.83 1.13
N VAL A 138 -17.14 5.22 -0.02
CA VAL A 138 -16.38 5.87 -1.11
C VAL A 138 -17.16 7.02 -1.73
N GLU A 139 -18.46 6.82 -1.98
CA GLU A 139 -19.35 7.86 -2.51
C GLU A 139 -19.38 9.07 -1.56
N VAL A 140 -19.66 8.86 -0.27
CA VAL A 140 -19.75 9.93 0.73
C VAL A 140 -18.40 10.65 0.89
N LEU A 141 -17.28 9.91 0.88
CA LEU A 141 -15.94 10.51 0.92
C LEU A 141 -15.67 11.38 -0.32
N ARG A 142 -16.03 10.90 -1.51
CA ARG A 142 -15.85 11.66 -2.76
C ARG A 142 -16.73 12.90 -2.79
N SER A 143 -17.97 12.79 -2.33
CA SER A 143 -18.90 13.91 -2.24
C SER A 143 -18.39 14.99 -1.28
N ALA A 144 -18.06 14.62 -0.04
CA ALA A 144 -17.54 15.57 0.94
C ALA A 144 -16.24 16.24 0.47
N LYS A 145 -15.36 15.50 -0.21
CA LYS A 145 -14.15 16.06 -0.80
C LYS A 145 -14.48 17.05 -1.92
N ARG A 146 -15.42 16.71 -2.81
CA ARG A 146 -15.86 17.60 -3.91
C ARG A 146 -16.45 18.89 -3.35
N GLU A 147 -17.39 18.77 -2.43
CA GLU A 147 -18.07 19.89 -1.77
C GLU A 147 -17.06 20.84 -1.10
N TYR A 148 -16.09 20.31 -0.35
CA TYR A 148 -15.03 21.11 0.25
C TYR A 148 -14.27 21.94 -0.80
N TYR A 149 -13.85 21.33 -1.90
CA TYR A 149 -13.11 22.06 -2.93
C TYR A 149 -14.02 23.04 -3.66
N THR A 150 -15.26 22.67 -4.01
CA THR A 150 -16.22 23.58 -4.63
C THR A 150 -16.42 24.83 -3.78
N ASN A 151 -16.74 24.67 -2.50
CA ASN A 151 -16.95 25.80 -1.58
C ASN A 151 -15.67 26.62 -1.41
N SER A 152 -14.52 25.96 -1.26
CA SER A 152 -13.23 26.66 -1.15
C SER A 152 -12.90 27.47 -2.40
N PHE A 153 -13.20 26.98 -3.60
CA PHE A 153 -13.01 27.75 -4.82
C PHE A 153 -14.02 28.91 -4.91
N GLU A 154 -15.28 28.69 -4.53
CA GLU A 154 -16.31 29.71 -4.56
C GLU A 154 -16.04 30.88 -3.61
N GLU A 155 -15.64 30.58 -2.38
CA GLU A 155 -15.28 31.58 -1.36
C GLU A 155 -14.04 32.39 -1.75
N ASN A 156 -13.13 31.80 -2.53
CA ASN A 156 -11.86 32.42 -2.89
C ASN A 156 -11.77 32.85 -4.36
N LYS A 157 -12.91 32.99 -5.06
CA LYS A 157 -12.99 33.39 -6.49
C LYS A 157 -12.15 34.63 -6.83
N ASN A 158 -12.06 35.58 -5.90
CA ASN A 158 -11.32 36.84 -6.08
C ASN A 158 -9.92 36.84 -5.42
N ASN A 159 -9.48 35.70 -4.85
CA ASN A 159 -8.20 35.57 -4.17
C ASN A 159 -7.43 34.32 -4.64
N PRO A 160 -6.66 34.43 -5.74
CA PRO A 160 -5.86 33.32 -6.27
C PRO A 160 -4.88 32.75 -5.24
N SER A 161 -4.27 33.59 -4.39
CA SER A 161 -3.33 33.16 -3.35
C SER A 161 -3.99 32.23 -2.33
N ALA A 162 -5.22 32.53 -1.92
CA ALA A 162 -5.98 31.69 -0.99
C ALA A 162 -6.40 30.35 -1.62
N ILE A 163 -6.74 30.34 -2.91
CA ILE A 163 -6.98 29.10 -3.68
C ILE A 163 -5.74 28.19 -3.67
N TRP A 164 -4.55 28.76 -3.88
CA TRP A 164 -3.31 27.98 -3.87
C TRP A 164 -2.99 27.42 -2.48
N LYS A 165 -3.34 28.14 -1.41
CA LYS A 165 -3.19 27.69 -0.02
C LYS A 165 -4.18 26.58 0.35
N SER A 166 -5.39 26.57 -0.23
CA SER A 166 -6.40 25.53 0.07
C SER A 166 -6.10 24.20 -0.63
N LYS A 167 -5.35 24.21 -1.74
CA LYS A 167 -4.77 23.00 -2.31
C LYS A 167 -3.69 22.46 -1.37
N THR A 168 -4.00 21.38 -0.66
CA THR A 168 -3.00 20.55 0.04
C THR A 168 -2.16 19.78 -0.98
N LEU A 169 -1.30 20.50 -1.72
CA LEU A 169 -0.22 19.90 -2.50
C LEU A 169 0.85 19.47 -1.50
N ASN A 170 0.80 18.22 -1.07
CA ASN A 170 1.90 17.60 -0.32
C ASN A 170 3.08 17.35 -1.27
N GLY A 171 3.70 18.43 -1.72
CA GLY A 171 5.06 18.46 -2.23
C GLY A 171 5.83 19.37 -1.29
N SER A 172 6.84 18.82 -0.63
CA SER A 172 7.79 19.50 0.25
C SER A 172 7.88 21.02 0.01
N ASN A 173 7.63 21.81 1.06
CA ASN A 173 8.15 23.18 1.19
C ASN A 173 9.69 23.13 1.18
N LYS A 174 10.30 22.77 0.05
CA LYS A 174 11.67 23.18 -0.19
C LYS A 174 11.56 24.67 -0.39
N LYS A 175 12.21 25.47 0.47
CA LYS A 175 12.47 26.87 0.18
C LYS A 175 12.98 26.91 -1.27
N CYS A 176 12.24 27.56 -2.16
CA CYS A 176 12.74 27.87 -3.49
C CYS A 176 14.04 28.64 -3.22
N ARG A 177 15.18 28.07 -3.60
CA ARG A 177 16.44 28.80 -3.46
C ARG A 177 16.29 30.03 -4.36
N GLU A 178 16.36 31.23 -3.79
CA GLU A 178 16.44 32.43 -4.60
C GLU A 178 17.65 32.27 -5.54
N ILE A 179 17.37 32.30 -6.85
CA ILE A 179 18.41 32.25 -7.87
C ILE A 179 19.04 33.63 -7.87
N ASN A 180 20.12 33.79 -7.11
CA ASN A 180 20.83 35.07 -6.99
C ASN A 180 21.84 35.31 -8.12
N LYS A 181 22.00 34.34 -9.04
CA LYS A 181 22.99 34.41 -10.11
C LYS A 181 22.58 33.51 -11.28
N LEU A 182 22.46 34.09 -12.46
CA LEU A 182 22.38 33.37 -13.73
C LEU A 182 23.68 33.63 -14.50
N LYS A 183 24.30 32.55 -14.99
CA LYS A 183 25.52 32.63 -15.79
C LYS A 183 25.15 32.35 -17.24
N ILE A 184 25.28 33.34 -18.10
CA ILE A 184 25.07 33.22 -19.54
C ILE A 184 26.36 33.75 -20.18
N ASP A 185 27.04 32.89 -20.95
CA ASP A 185 28.23 33.21 -21.77
C ASP A 185 29.20 34.20 -21.12
N ASP A 186 29.83 33.76 -20.02
CA ASP A 186 30.84 34.47 -19.23
C ASP A 186 30.44 35.80 -18.57
N HIS A 187 29.18 36.23 -18.69
CA HIS A 187 28.63 37.34 -17.94
C HIS A 187 27.80 36.87 -16.74
N ASP A 188 28.12 37.45 -15.57
CA ASP A 188 27.39 37.24 -14.32
C ASP A 188 26.21 38.23 -14.24
N MET A 189 24.98 37.75 -14.45
CA MET A 189 23.76 38.54 -14.30
C MET A 189 23.31 38.52 -12.84
N LEU A 190 23.38 39.67 -12.17
CA LEU A 190 23.10 39.85 -10.74
C LEU A 190 21.85 40.71 -10.48
N ASP A 191 21.30 41.37 -11.50
CA ASP A 191 20.15 42.25 -11.34
C ASP A 191 18.82 41.49 -11.39
N LYS A 192 17.94 41.78 -10.44
CA LYS A 192 16.67 41.05 -10.24
C LYS A 192 15.64 41.39 -11.31
N THR A 193 15.74 42.56 -11.92
CA THR A 193 14.82 43.04 -12.96
C THR A 193 15.07 42.41 -14.34
N GLU A 194 16.27 41.91 -14.59
CA GLU A 194 16.65 41.29 -15.88
C GLU A 194 16.43 39.76 -15.91
N ILE A 195 16.19 39.15 -14.74
CA ILE A 195 16.05 37.69 -14.57
C ILE A 195 14.59 37.21 -14.76
N ALA A 196 13.61 38.13 -14.76
CA ALA A 196 12.20 37.80 -14.91
C ALA A 196 11.73 38.08 -16.36
N ILE A 197 11.75 37.04 -17.19
CA ILE A 197 10.94 36.94 -18.43
C ILE A 197 9.91 35.83 -18.22
#